data_AF-A0A9E3RY28-F1
#
_entry.id   AF-A0A9E3RY28-F1
#
_cell.length_a   1.000
_cell.length_b   1.000
_cell.length_c   1.000
_cell.angle_alpha   90.00
_cell.angle_beta   90.00
_cell.angle_gamma   90.00
#
_symmetry.space_group_name_H-M   'P 1'
#
loop_
_entity.id
_entity.type
_entity.pdbx_description
1 polymer ?
#
loop_
_entity_poly.entity_id
_entity_poly.type
_entity_poly.pdbx_seq_one_letter_code
_entity_poly.pdbx_strand_id
1 'polypeptide(L)'
;MVASVSSVQSSYNIFYQSTKTSSTSSYVQDNTGAADKLDLGQSGPLTTEQAISIVTERSISKLQAVVSDARASLGLSEDSPLDVSPEATANRIADFALNFFDKYLEKHPEVSGDDAKKQFAEFIGGAIGQGIEEARGILGALSALNPDVDNHINSIADLIQKRLDDFVSGTSQA
;
A
#
# COMPACT_ATOMS: atom_id res chain seq x y z
N MET A 1 -24.83 4.39 -20.35
CA MET A 1 -25.21 5.30 -19.25
C MET A 1 -24.29 4.98 -18.08
N VAL A 2 -23.26 5.79 -17.87
CA VAL A 2 -22.26 5.61 -16.83
C VAL A 2 -22.73 6.40 -15.62
N ALA A 3 -23.13 5.72 -14.54
CA ALA A 3 -23.44 6.39 -13.29
C ALA A 3 -22.12 6.93 -12.71
N SER A 4 -22.02 8.26 -12.60
CA SER A 4 -20.87 8.91 -11.99
C SER A 4 -20.80 8.55 -10.51
N VAL A 5 -19.56 8.38 -10.02
CA VAL A 5 -19.19 8.05 -8.63
C VAL A 5 -19.86 8.98 -7.61
N SER A 6 -20.25 10.19 -8.02
CA SER A 6 -21.02 11.15 -7.22
C SER A 6 -22.39 10.65 -6.74
N SER A 7 -23.03 9.74 -7.48
CA SER A 7 -24.36 9.21 -7.11
C SER A 7 -24.31 8.15 -6.01
N VAL A 8 -23.18 7.44 -5.89
CA VAL A 8 -22.93 6.47 -4.81
C VAL A 8 -22.57 7.21 -3.52
N GLN A 9 -21.83 8.32 -3.62
CA GLN A 9 -21.46 9.14 -2.45
C GLN A 9 -22.68 9.79 -1.76
N SER A 10 -23.71 10.16 -2.54
CA SER A 10 -24.90 10.84 -2.03
C SER A 10 -25.80 9.92 -1.19
N SER A 11 -25.85 8.63 -1.52
CA SER A 11 -26.66 7.64 -0.78
C SER A 11 -26.00 7.17 0.52
N TYR A 12 -24.67 7.26 0.65
CA TYR A 12 -23.98 7.04 1.94
C TYR A 12 -24.22 8.19 2.93
N ASN A 13 -24.36 9.44 2.48
CA ASN A 13 -24.51 10.59 3.37
C ASN A 13 -25.86 10.69 4.10
N ILE A 14 -26.91 9.99 3.64
CA ILE A 14 -28.23 10.04 4.29
C ILE A 14 -28.28 9.11 5.52
N PHE A 15 -27.45 8.07 5.57
CA PHE A 15 -27.45 7.13 6.70
C PHE A 15 -26.54 7.56 7.87
N TYR A 16 -25.47 8.31 7.61
CA TYR A 16 -24.52 8.75 8.65
C TYR A 16 -24.96 9.98 9.48
N GLN A 17 -26.05 10.66 9.12
CA GLN A 17 -26.48 11.83 9.89
C GLN A 17 -27.34 11.53 11.13
N SER A 18 -27.76 10.27 11.36
CA SER A 18 -28.62 9.94 12.51
C SER A 18 -27.89 9.59 13.81
N THR A 19 -26.56 9.45 13.81
CA THR A 19 -25.79 9.06 15.01
C THR A 19 -24.77 10.12 15.40
N LYS A 20 -25.22 11.37 15.62
CA LYS A 20 -24.48 12.31 16.48
C LYS A 20 -24.77 12.01 17.95
N THR A 21 -24.23 10.91 18.46
CA THR A 21 -24.10 10.68 19.90
C THR A 21 -22.62 10.74 20.24
N SER A 22 -22.18 11.93 20.67
CA SER A 22 -20.85 12.19 21.20
C SER A 22 -20.54 11.19 22.31
N SER A 23 -19.69 10.21 22.01
CA SER A 23 -19.22 9.23 23.00
C SER A 23 -17.91 9.76 23.59
N THR A 24 -18.01 10.55 24.65
CA THR A 24 -16.85 10.87 25.50
C THR A 24 -16.47 9.63 26.28
N SER A 25 -15.34 9.02 25.94
CA SER A 25 -14.77 7.87 26.66
C SER A 25 -14.20 8.35 28.01
N SER A 26 -14.97 8.24 29.09
CA SER A 26 -14.44 8.41 30.46
C SER A 26 -14.20 7.04 31.09
N TYR A 27 -12.93 6.68 31.30
CA TYR A 27 -12.58 5.51 32.09
C TYR A 27 -12.84 5.82 33.56
N VAL A 28 -13.87 5.21 34.15
CA VAL A 28 -14.06 5.16 35.59
C VAL A 28 -13.62 3.78 36.06
N GLN A 29 -12.45 3.71 36.69
CA GLN A 29 -11.95 2.48 37.28
C GLN A 29 -12.62 2.31 38.66
N ASP A 30 -13.78 1.65 38.67
CA ASP A 30 -14.42 1.24 39.93
C ASP A 30 -13.89 -0.14 40.33
N ASN A 31 -13.14 -0.16 41.42
CA ASN A 31 -12.40 -1.31 41.91
C ASN A 31 -13.29 -2.09 42.88
N THR A 32 -14.36 -2.71 42.38
CA THR A 32 -15.18 -3.64 43.16
C THR A 32 -15.48 -4.88 42.31
N GLY A 33 -15.16 -6.07 42.83
CA GLY A 33 -15.28 -7.32 42.10
C GLY A 33 -16.73 -7.66 41.76
N ALA A 34 -17.17 -7.32 40.55
CA ALA A 34 -18.31 -7.91 39.85
C ALA A 34 -18.33 -7.37 38.40
N ALA A 35 -18.02 -8.23 37.43
CA ALA A 35 -18.12 -8.04 35.98
C ALA A 35 -17.60 -6.69 35.44
N ASP A 36 -16.44 -6.71 34.78
CA ASP A 36 -15.92 -5.61 33.97
C ASP A 36 -16.97 -5.14 32.97
N LYS A 37 -17.74 -4.10 33.35
CA LYS A 37 -18.93 -3.67 32.63
C LYS A 37 -18.52 -2.53 31.71
N LEU A 38 -18.20 -2.89 30.48
CA LEU A 38 -18.00 -1.95 29.39
C LEU A 38 -19.33 -1.22 29.12
N ASP A 39 -19.43 0.04 29.53
CA ASP A 39 -20.56 0.92 29.19
C ASP A 39 -20.31 1.55 27.83
N LEU A 40 -21.05 1.09 26.82
CA LEU A 40 -20.98 1.57 25.43
C LEU A 40 -22.02 2.67 25.14
N GLY A 41 -22.58 3.31 26.17
CA GLY A 41 -23.44 4.49 26.01
C GLY A 41 -24.90 4.19 25.66
N GLN A 42 -25.33 2.93 25.67
CA GLN A 42 -26.75 2.53 25.63
C GLN A 42 -27.05 1.46 26.69
N SER A 43 -28.01 1.75 27.57
CA SER A 43 -28.48 0.84 28.60
C SER A 43 -29.43 -0.23 28.02
N GLY A 44 -28.95 -1.46 27.90
CA GLY A 44 -29.75 -2.62 27.49
C GLY A 44 -28.87 -3.82 27.08
N PRO A 45 -29.44 -5.03 26.94
CA PRO A 45 -28.70 -6.15 26.36
C PRO A 45 -28.32 -5.82 24.91
N LEU A 46 -27.04 -6.00 24.57
CA LEU A 46 -26.51 -5.86 23.21
C LEU A 46 -27.36 -6.71 22.24
N THR A 47 -28.05 -6.06 21.30
CA THR A 47 -28.74 -6.79 20.23
C THR A 47 -27.72 -7.39 19.26
N THR A 48 -28.10 -8.44 18.53
CA THR A 48 -27.25 -9.03 17.50
C THR A 48 -26.81 -8.00 16.45
N GLU A 49 -27.68 -7.08 16.08
CA GLU A 49 -27.39 -5.99 15.13
C GLU A 49 -26.35 -5.01 15.68
N GLN A 50 -26.45 -4.62 16.97
CA GLN A 50 -25.47 -3.78 17.64
C GLN A 50 -24.11 -4.47 17.74
N ALA A 51 -24.09 -5.76 18.07
CA ALA A 51 -22.84 -6.53 18.14
C ALA A 51 -22.16 -6.62 16.76
N ILE A 52 -22.93 -6.86 15.69
CA ILE A 52 -22.41 -6.87 14.31
C ILE A 52 -21.87 -5.49 13.92
N SER A 53 -22.59 -4.40 14.25
CA SER A 53 -22.16 -3.04 13.97
C SER A 53 -20.83 -2.71 14.64
N ILE A 54 -20.69 -3.01 15.94
CA ILE A 54 -19.46 -2.79 16.71
C ILE A 54 -18.29 -3.58 16.11
N VAL A 55 -18.50 -4.86 15.78
CA VAL A 55 -17.44 -5.68 15.18
C VAL A 55 -17.03 -5.14 13.82
N THR A 56 -18.00 -4.70 13.01
CA THR A 56 -17.74 -4.15 11.68
C THR A 56 -16.97 -2.84 11.78
N GLU A 57 -17.42 -1.91 12.62
CA GLU A 57 -16.73 -0.63 12.87
C GLU A 57 -15.29 -0.88 13.32
N ARG A 58 -15.09 -1.73 14.35
CA ARG A 58 -13.76 -2.05 14.86
C ARG A 58 -12.87 -2.73 13.81
N SER A 59 -13.43 -3.60 12.97
CA SER A 59 -12.69 -4.28 11.92
C SER A 59 -12.25 -3.30 10.83
N ILE A 60 -13.15 -2.42 10.39
CA ILE A 60 -12.82 -1.40 9.40
C ILE A 60 -11.81 -0.40 9.95
N SER A 61 -11.96 0.09 11.18
CA SER A 61 -10.98 1.00 11.79
C SER A 61 -9.59 0.37 11.89
N LYS A 62 -9.51 -0.92 12.25
CA LYS A 62 -8.22 -1.64 12.30
C LYS A 62 -7.60 -1.79 10.91
N LEU A 63 -8.40 -2.14 9.90
CA LEU A 63 -7.91 -2.22 8.51
C LEU A 63 -7.40 -0.86 8.04
N GLN A 64 -8.13 0.22 8.31
CA GLN A 64 -7.70 1.58 7.97
C GLN A 64 -6.40 1.96 8.68
N ALA A 65 -6.25 1.63 9.96
CA ALA A 65 -5.01 1.89 10.70
C ALA A 65 -3.81 1.15 10.10
N VAL A 66 -3.96 -0.15 9.77
CA VAL A 66 -2.88 -0.94 9.14
C VAL A 66 -2.50 -0.37 7.77
N VAL A 67 -3.49 0.05 6.97
CA VAL A 67 -3.23 0.67 5.66
C VAL A 67 -2.52 2.02 5.81
N SER A 68 -2.93 2.83 6.79
CA SER A 68 -2.31 4.13 7.08
C SER A 68 -0.85 4.00 7.49
N ASP A 69 -0.55 3.07 8.41
CA ASP A 69 0.81 2.78 8.85
C ASP A 69 1.71 2.32 7.68
N ALA A 70 1.19 1.45 6.80
CA ALA A 70 1.90 0.99 5.62
C ALA A 70 2.20 2.14 4.64
N ARG A 71 1.22 3.03 4.42
CA ARG A 71 1.40 4.22 3.56
C ARG A 71 2.44 5.18 4.12
N ALA A 72 2.39 5.48 5.41
CA ALA A 72 3.38 6.32 6.08
C ALA A 72 4.80 5.75 5.94
N SER A 73 4.95 4.43 6.10
CA SER A 73 6.24 3.73 5.95
C SER A 73 6.81 3.80 4.53
N LEU A 74 5.94 3.91 3.52
CA LEU A 74 6.29 4.06 2.10
C LEU A 74 6.35 5.53 1.64
N GLY A 75 6.12 6.49 2.55
CA GLY A 75 6.09 7.93 2.22
C GLY A 75 4.90 8.35 1.34
N LEU A 76 3.82 7.58 1.33
CA LEU A 76 2.62 7.83 0.54
C LEU A 76 1.62 8.70 1.31
N SER A 77 0.98 9.67 0.64
CA SER A 77 -0.05 10.51 1.27
C SER A 77 -1.38 9.76 1.46
N GLU A 78 -2.07 10.02 2.56
CA GLU A 78 -3.38 9.42 2.93
C GLU A 78 -4.45 9.62 1.85
N ASP A 79 -4.53 10.81 1.27
CA ASP A 79 -5.63 11.19 0.36
C ASP A 79 -5.29 11.04 -1.13
N SER A 80 -4.07 10.58 -1.47
CA SER A 80 -3.68 10.45 -2.88
C SER A 80 -4.07 9.07 -3.40
N PRO A 81 -4.90 8.96 -4.45
CA PRO A 81 -5.12 7.67 -5.10
C PRO A 81 -3.76 7.11 -5.51
N LEU A 82 -3.44 5.91 -5.03
CA LEU A 82 -2.18 5.27 -5.36
C LEU A 82 -2.22 4.93 -6.85
N ASP A 83 -1.40 5.63 -7.64
CA ASP A 83 -1.23 5.28 -9.03
C ASP A 83 -0.53 3.91 -9.11
N VAL A 84 -1.29 2.91 -9.53
CA VAL A 84 -0.83 1.53 -9.73
C VAL A 84 -0.74 1.19 -11.21
N SER A 85 -0.68 2.20 -12.09
CA SER A 85 -0.29 2.01 -13.48
C SER A 85 1.06 1.28 -13.57
N PRO A 86 1.31 0.55 -14.66
CA PRO A 86 2.61 -0.04 -14.92
C PRO A 86 3.75 0.97 -14.81
N GLU A 87 3.57 2.18 -15.34
CA GLU A 87 4.54 3.27 -15.30
C GLU A 87 4.86 3.74 -13.89
N ALA A 88 3.84 4.05 -13.08
CA ALA A 88 4.05 4.49 -11.71
C ALA A 88 4.69 3.40 -10.85
N THR A 89 4.36 2.13 -11.12
CA THR A 89 4.94 0.99 -10.40
C THR A 89 6.39 0.75 -10.80
N ALA A 90 6.70 0.76 -12.10
CA ALA A 90 8.06 0.66 -12.61
C ALA A 90 8.95 1.79 -12.07
N ASN A 91 8.45 3.03 -12.06
CA ASN A 91 9.18 4.18 -11.52
C ASN A 91 9.53 3.99 -10.05
N ARG A 92 8.57 3.61 -9.21
CA ARG A 92 8.80 3.34 -7.78
C ARG A 92 9.86 2.27 -7.55
N ILE A 93 9.81 1.17 -8.29
CA ILE A 93 10.81 0.08 -8.16
C ILE A 93 12.19 0.56 -8.59
N ALA A 94 12.28 1.22 -9.76
CA ALA A 94 13.54 1.72 -10.28
C ALA A 94 14.14 2.81 -9.39
N ASP A 95 13.36 3.79 -8.89
CA ASP A 95 13.85 4.84 -7.98
C ASP A 95 14.37 4.23 -6.67
N PHE A 96 13.61 3.29 -6.11
CA PHE A 96 14.01 2.59 -4.90
C PHE A 96 15.35 1.88 -5.10
N ALA A 97 15.49 1.14 -6.19
CA ALA A 97 16.70 0.38 -6.51
C ALA A 97 17.91 1.29 -6.81
N LEU A 98 17.72 2.31 -7.66
CA LEU A 98 18.80 3.20 -8.10
C LEU A 98 19.35 4.06 -6.95
N ASN A 99 18.55 4.34 -5.91
CA ASN A 99 19.02 5.02 -4.70
C ASN A 99 20.13 4.26 -3.94
N PHE A 100 20.39 2.99 -4.26
CA PHE A 100 21.49 2.23 -3.67
C PHE A 100 22.83 2.40 -4.41
N PHE A 101 22.88 3.16 -5.51
CA PHE A 101 24.11 3.30 -6.31
C PHE A 101 25.28 3.88 -5.51
N ASP A 102 25.05 4.92 -4.70
CA ASP A 102 26.12 5.51 -3.88
C ASP A 102 26.70 4.49 -2.89
N LYS A 103 25.83 3.68 -2.28
CA LYS A 103 26.26 2.58 -1.39
C LYS A 103 27.01 1.49 -2.14
N TYR A 104 26.64 1.23 -3.39
CA TYR A 104 27.38 0.29 -4.23
C TYR A 104 28.81 0.81 -4.48
N LEU A 105 28.99 2.08 -4.80
CA LEU A 105 30.32 2.69 -5.00
C LEU A 105 31.19 2.62 -3.74
N GLU A 106 30.61 2.80 -2.55
CA GLU A 106 31.34 2.65 -1.27
C GLU A 106 31.93 1.24 -1.08
N LYS A 107 31.29 0.22 -1.67
CA LYS A 107 31.72 -1.19 -1.58
C LYS A 107 32.57 -1.64 -2.76
N HIS A 108 32.58 -0.86 -3.84
CA HIS A 108 33.30 -1.14 -5.08
C HIS A 108 34.22 0.04 -5.47
N PRO A 109 35.17 0.46 -4.60
CA PRO A 109 36.07 1.59 -4.88
C PRO A 109 36.99 1.34 -6.09
N GLU A 110 37.13 0.08 -6.52
CA GLU A 110 37.91 -0.33 -7.69
C GLU A 110 37.24 -0.01 -9.03
N VAL A 111 35.93 0.27 -9.05
CA VAL A 111 35.17 0.58 -10.28
C VAL A 111 34.69 2.03 -10.24
N SER A 112 34.76 2.74 -11.38
CA SER A 112 34.36 4.15 -11.45
C SER A 112 33.72 4.51 -12.79
N GLY A 113 33.05 5.66 -12.83
CA GLY A 113 32.47 6.20 -14.06
C GLY A 113 31.39 5.31 -14.67
N ASP A 114 31.38 5.21 -15.99
CA ASP A 114 30.34 4.48 -16.74
C ASP A 114 30.38 2.97 -16.51
N ASP A 115 31.55 2.40 -16.21
CA ASP A 115 31.67 0.98 -15.91
C ASP A 115 31.02 0.63 -14.56
N ALA A 116 31.10 1.52 -13.57
CA ALA A 116 30.41 1.32 -12.30
C ALA A 116 28.89 1.33 -12.46
N LYS A 117 28.37 2.23 -13.31
CA LYS A 117 26.93 2.29 -13.62
C LYS A 117 26.44 1.02 -14.32
N LYS A 118 27.18 0.51 -15.30
CA LYS A 118 26.84 -0.73 -16.02
C LYS A 118 26.81 -1.93 -15.08
N GLN A 119 27.86 -2.12 -14.28
CA GLN A 119 27.93 -3.24 -13.35
C GLN A 119 26.82 -3.16 -12.30
N PHE A 120 26.54 -1.96 -11.78
CA PHE A 120 25.43 -1.76 -10.84
C PHE A 120 24.07 -2.06 -11.50
N ALA A 121 23.82 -1.54 -12.70
CA ALA A 121 22.57 -1.76 -13.43
C ALA A 121 22.34 -3.24 -13.75
N GLU A 122 23.39 -3.97 -14.13
CA GLU A 122 23.34 -5.43 -14.34
C GLU A 122 23.02 -6.17 -13.04
N PHE A 123 23.74 -5.86 -11.96
CA PHE A 123 23.52 -6.48 -10.65
C PHE A 123 22.10 -6.25 -10.12
N ILE A 124 21.66 -4.98 -10.09
CA ILE A 124 20.36 -4.62 -9.54
C ILE A 124 19.22 -5.05 -10.47
N GLY A 125 19.43 -5.01 -11.79
CA GLY A 125 18.48 -5.52 -12.77
C GLY A 125 18.24 -7.02 -12.62
N GLY A 126 19.30 -7.80 -12.39
CA GLY A 126 19.17 -9.23 -12.07
C GLY A 126 18.36 -9.48 -10.79
N ALA A 127 18.62 -8.72 -9.73
CA ALA A 127 17.87 -8.84 -8.47
C ALA A 127 16.39 -8.46 -8.63
N ILE A 128 16.08 -7.41 -9.38
CA ILE A 128 14.70 -7.01 -9.66
C ILE A 128 13.99 -8.08 -10.51
N GLY A 129 14.66 -8.58 -11.55
CA GLY A 129 14.12 -9.65 -12.40
C GLY A 129 13.76 -10.90 -11.59
N GLN A 130 14.63 -11.33 -10.66
CA GLN A 130 14.33 -12.42 -9.75
C GLN A 130 13.08 -12.12 -8.89
N GLY A 131 12.98 -10.93 -8.31
CA GLY A 131 11.82 -10.55 -7.50
C GLY A 131 10.50 -10.53 -8.29
N ILE A 132 10.54 -10.14 -9.57
CA ILE A 132 9.38 -10.18 -10.47
C ILE A 132 8.93 -11.62 -10.71
N GLU A 133 9.85 -12.54 -10.98
CA GLU A 133 9.55 -13.96 -11.18
C GLU A 133 8.98 -14.61 -9.91
N GLU A 134 9.54 -14.29 -8.75
CA GLU A 134 9.01 -14.75 -7.46
C GLU A 134 7.57 -14.23 -7.22
N ALA A 135 7.32 -12.94 -7.51
CA ALA A 135 5.99 -12.34 -7.41
C ALA A 135 4.99 -13.00 -8.37
N ARG A 136 5.40 -13.29 -9.61
CA ARG A 136 4.59 -14.08 -10.57
C ARG A 136 4.24 -15.45 -10.00
N GLY A 137 5.20 -16.14 -9.41
CA GLY A 137 4.98 -17.43 -8.75
C GLY A 137 3.94 -17.38 -7.63
N ILE A 138 4.00 -16.36 -6.78
CA ILE A 138 3.01 -16.14 -5.71
C ILE A 138 1.62 -15.86 -6.30
N LEU A 139 1.51 -14.99 -7.29
CA LEU A 139 0.23 -14.68 -7.94
C LEU A 139 -0.36 -15.91 -8.64
N GLY A 140 0.48 -16.75 -9.23
CA GLY A 140 0.09 -18.04 -9.79
C GLY A 140 -0.48 -18.98 -8.71
N ALA A 141 0.21 -19.12 -7.57
CA ALA A 141 -0.25 -19.94 -6.46
C ALA A 141 -1.58 -19.43 -5.85
N LEU A 142 -1.79 -18.11 -5.84
CA LEU A 142 -3.04 -17.48 -5.38
C LEU A 142 -4.16 -17.51 -6.44
N SER A 143 -3.92 -18.08 -7.63
CA SER A 143 -4.86 -18.03 -8.77
C SER A 143 -5.25 -16.60 -9.17
N ALA A 144 -4.38 -15.63 -8.88
CA ALA A 144 -4.58 -14.20 -9.18
C ALA A 144 -3.91 -13.78 -10.49
N LEU A 145 -3.03 -14.63 -11.04
CA LEU A 145 -2.33 -14.38 -12.31
C LEU A 145 -3.22 -14.69 -13.51
N ASN A 146 -4.00 -13.69 -13.94
CA ASN A 146 -4.75 -13.74 -15.19
C ASN A 146 -3.96 -13.05 -16.33
N PRO A 147 -4.37 -13.19 -17.61
CA PRO A 147 -3.63 -12.61 -18.73
C PRO A 147 -3.43 -11.09 -18.65
N ASP A 148 -4.38 -10.33 -18.09
CA ASP A 148 -4.26 -8.88 -17.97
C ASP A 148 -3.22 -8.50 -16.90
N VAL A 149 -3.23 -9.19 -15.75
CA VAL A 149 -2.21 -9.03 -14.70
C VAL A 149 -0.84 -9.41 -15.23
N ASP A 150 -0.74 -10.50 -15.97
CA ASP A 150 0.50 -10.97 -16.58
C ASP A 150 1.09 -9.95 -17.55
N ASN A 151 0.25 -9.36 -18.40
CA ASN A 151 0.61 -8.29 -19.32
C ASN A 151 1.08 -7.03 -18.58
N HIS A 152 0.39 -6.63 -17.50
CA HIS A 152 0.84 -5.51 -16.67
C HIS A 152 2.22 -5.77 -16.04
N ILE A 153 2.47 -6.99 -15.56
CA ILE A 153 3.79 -7.35 -15.02
C ILE A 153 4.87 -7.27 -16.11
N ASN A 154 4.58 -7.75 -17.33
CA ASN A 154 5.49 -7.60 -18.47
C ASN A 154 5.80 -6.12 -18.75
N SER A 155 4.78 -5.26 -18.79
CA SER A 155 4.98 -3.82 -19.01
C SER A 155 5.81 -3.18 -17.90
N ILE A 156 5.61 -3.57 -16.64
CA ILE A 156 6.42 -3.09 -15.51
C ILE A 156 7.89 -3.50 -15.70
N ALA A 157 8.15 -4.77 -16.08
CA ALA A 157 9.50 -5.27 -16.30
C ALA A 157 10.21 -4.51 -17.44
N ASP A 158 9.54 -4.31 -18.57
CA ASP A 158 10.09 -3.58 -19.72
C ASP A 158 10.44 -2.12 -19.36
N LEU A 159 9.55 -1.45 -18.61
CA LEU A 159 9.76 -0.07 -18.18
C LEU A 159 10.90 0.06 -17.17
N ILE A 160 11.07 -0.93 -16.28
CA ILE A 160 12.22 -0.98 -15.37
C ILE A 160 13.51 -1.15 -16.16
N GLN A 161 13.56 -2.08 -17.12
CA GLN A 161 14.75 -2.28 -17.94
C GLN A 161 15.13 -0.99 -18.67
N LYS A 162 14.15 -0.31 -19.26
CA LYS A 162 14.37 1.00 -19.88
C LYS A 162 14.95 2.03 -18.90
N ARG A 163 14.47 2.06 -17.65
CA ARG A 163 14.98 2.98 -16.62
C ARG A 163 16.42 2.67 -16.21
N LEU A 164 16.79 1.39 -16.15
CA LEU A 164 18.17 0.98 -15.91
C LEU A 164 19.07 1.38 -17.09
N ASP A 165 18.60 1.20 -18.32
CA ASP A 165 19.32 1.63 -19.52
C ASP A 165 19.52 3.16 -19.53
N ASP A 166 18.46 3.92 -19.20
CA ASP A 166 18.50 5.39 -19.08
C ASP A 166 19.48 5.86 -17.98
N PHE A 167 19.60 5.09 -16.88
CA PHE A 167 20.59 5.34 -15.82
C PHE A 167 22.02 5.12 -16.33
N VAL A 168 22.26 4.04 -17.07
CA VAL A 168 23.58 3.71 -17.64
C VAL A 168 24.00 4.73 -18.69
N SER A 169 23.10 5.15 -19.58
CA SER A 169 23.37 6.16 -20.62
C SER A 169 23.53 7.58 -20.07
N GLY A 170 23.12 7.82 -18.81
CA GLY A 170 23.10 9.15 -18.21
C GLY A 170 21.98 10.05 -18.75
N THR A 171 21.00 9.50 -19.45
CA THR A 171 19.80 10.22 -19.91
C THR A 171 18.69 10.20 -18.86
N SER A 172 19.03 10.46 -17.60
CA SER A 172 18.04 10.60 -16.53
C SER A 172 17.10 11.76 -16.88
N GLN A 173 15.87 11.45 -17.29
CA GLN A 173 14.83 12.43 -17.51
C GLN A 173 14.59 13.20 -16.21
N ALA A 174 14.80 14.51 -16.25
CA ALA A 174 14.42 15.46 -15.22
C ALA A 174 12.90 15.66 -15.17
#